data_AF-A0A527H5M0-F1
#
_entry.id   AF-A0A527H5M0-F1
#
_cell.length_a   1.000
_cell.length_b   1.000
_cell.length_c   1.000
_cell.angle_alpha   90.00
_cell.angle_beta   90.00
_cell.angle_gamma   90.00
#
_symmetry.space_group_name_H-M   'P 1'
#
loop_
_entity.id
_entity.type
_entity.pdbx_description
1 polymer ?
#
loop_
_entity_poly.entity_id
_entity_poly.type
_entity_poly.pdbx_seq_one_letter_code
_entity_poly.pdbx_strand_id
1 'polypeptide(L)'
;MKLYSRPLSPYSSIVRALAYIKDVPLKIIAPPPGFPIPEEFRAISPMNRIPVLITGSGETIVESVVIAEYLEERFPEPALLPPDSKDRALVRMFARITDLDVLTPTMKLFELHFVPKRNNVEIDAQFAR
;
A
#
# COMPACT_ATOMS: atom_id res chain seq x y z
N MET A 1 -14.05 -1.40 9.73
CA MET A 1 -12.66 -0.85 9.86
C MET A 1 -12.53 0.40 9.00
N LYS A 2 -11.47 1.21 9.17
CA LYS A 2 -11.20 2.40 8.35
C LYS A 2 -9.85 2.26 7.65
N LEU A 3 -9.78 2.51 6.34
CA LEU A 3 -8.52 2.51 5.59
C LEU A 3 -8.24 3.91 5.06
N TYR A 4 -7.15 4.53 5.51
CA TYR A 4 -6.61 5.72 4.86
C TYR A 4 -5.95 5.33 3.55
N SER A 5 -6.50 5.82 2.43
CA SER A 5 -6.13 5.36 1.09
C SER A 5 -6.41 6.44 0.03
N ARG A 6 -5.69 6.36 -1.09
CA ARG A 6 -5.95 7.16 -2.31
C ARG A 6 -6.12 6.23 -3.51
N PRO A 7 -6.96 6.61 -4.51
CA PRO A 7 -7.20 5.78 -5.69
C PRO A 7 -5.94 5.38 -6.48
N LEU A 8 -4.96 6.30 -6.61
CA LEU A 8 -3.73 6.07 -7.38
C LEU A 8 -2.55 5.53 -6.55
N SER A 9 -2.72 5.26 -5.25
CA SER A 9 -1.64 4.68 -4.44
C SER A 9 -1.47 3.19 -4.77
N PRO A 10 -0.30 2.74 -5.26
CA PRO A 10 -0.06 1.34 -5.59
C PRO A 10 -0.02 0.45 -4.35
N TYR A 11 0.57 0.93 -3.25
CA TYR A 11 0.54 0.22 -1.97
C TYR A 11 -0.88 0.06 -1.43
N SER A 12 -1.72 1.09 -1.60
CA SER A 12 -3.11 1.01 -1.17
C SER A 12 -3.98 0.12 -2.08
N SER A 13 -3.61 -0.06 -3.35
CA SER A 13 -4.43 -0.88 -4.26
C SER A 13 -4.42 -2.35 -3.89
N ILE A 14 -3.30 -2.87 -3.36
CA ILE A 14 -3.20 -4.26 -2.90
C ILE A 14 -4.21 -4.52 -1.78
N VAL A 15 -4.24 -3.64 -0.76
CA VAL A 15 -5.17 -3.74 0.37
C VAL A 15 -6.62 -3.60 -0.10
N ARG A 16 -6.91 -2.64 -0.98
CA ARG A 16 -8.26 -2.45 -1.52
C ARG A 16 -8.73 -3.65 -2.34
N ALA A 17 -7.88 -4.21 -3.19
CA ALA A 17 -8.21 -5.37 -4.00
C ALA A 17 -8.58 -6.57 -3.12
N LEU A 18 -7.75 -6.88 -2.11
CA LEU A 18 -8.04 -7.93 -1.14
C LEU A 18 -9.35 -7.67 -0.41
N ALA A 19 -9.54 -6.44 0.10
CA ALA A 19 -10.75 -6.06 0.82
C ALA A 19 -12.02 -6.19 -0.05
N TYR A 20 -11.94 -5.86 -1.34
CA TYR A 20 -13.05 -5.99 -2.28
C TYR A 20 -13.36 -7.44 -2.62
N ILE A 21 -12.33 -8.28 -2.85
CA ILE A 21 -12.53 -9.71 -3.15
C ILE A 21 -13.18 -10.44 -1.97
N LYS A 22 -12.88 -10.01 -0.73
CA LYS A 22 -13.38 -10.61 0.51
C LYS A 22 -14.60 -9.92 1.10
N ASP A 23 -15.18 -8.93 0.42
CA ASP A 23 -16.30 -8.13 0.92
C ASP A 23 -16.06 -7.58 2.35
N VAL A 24 -14.82 -7.17 2.65
CA VAL A 24 -14.45 -6.66 3.96
C VAL A 24 -15.21 -5.34 4.23
N PRO A 25 -15.87 -5.19 5.39
CA PRO A 25 -16.56 -3.95 5.77
C PRO A 25 -15.54 -2.85 6.10
N LEU A 26 -15.04 -2.21 5.05
CA LEU A 26 -13.96 -1.24 5.07
C LEU A 26 -14.43 0.13 4.60
N LYS A 27 -14.37 1.12 5.49
CA LYS A 27 -14.61 2.52 5.12
C LYS A 27 -13.32 3.14 4.60
N ILE A 28 -13.31 3.54 3.33
CA ILE A 28 -12.19 4.26 2.74
C ILE A 28 -12.21 5.72 3.21
N ILE A 29 -11.08 6.21 3.71
CA ILE A 29 -10.89 7.58 4.18
C ILE A 29 -9.76 8.20 3.34
N ALA A 30 -9.99 9.39 2.79
CA ALA A 30 -8.91 10.14 2.16
C ALA A 30 -7.99 10.73 3.25
N PRO A 31 -6.65 10.60 3.14
CA PRO A 31 -5.75 11.38 3.98
C PRO A 31 -5.87 12.88 3.61
N PRO A 32 -5.29 13.80 4.40
CA PRO A 32 -5.24 15.22 4.06
C PRO A 32 -4.76 15.45 2.62
N PRO A 33 -5.32 16.45 1.91
CA PRO A 33 -4.94 16.74 0.54
C PRO A 33 -3.48 17.22 0.48
N GLY A 34 -2.81 16.97 -0.66
CA GLY A 34 -1.41 17.36 -0.86
C GLY A 34 -0.52 16.19 -1.27
N PHE A 35 0.53 16.49 -2.02
CA PHE A 35 1.56 15.53 -2.38
C PHE A 35 2.93 16.24 -2.30
N PRO A 36 3.77 15.90 -1.29
CA PRO A 36 3.59 14.88 -0.26
C PRO A 36 2.42 15.16 0.70
N ILE A 37 2.02 14.16 1.48
CA ILE A 37 0.94 14.30 2.48
C ILE A 37 1.42 15.29 3.57
N PRO A 38 0.59 16.27 3.97
CA PRO A 38 0.91 17.20 5.06
C PRO A 38 1.36 16.50 6.36
N GLU A 39 2.28 17.12 7.09
CA GLU A 39 2.96 16.51 8.24
C GLU A 39 2.02 16.19 9.41
N GLU A 40 0.90 16.89 9.55
CA GLU A 40 -0.12 16.60 10.58
C GLU A 40 -0.67 15.17 10.47
N PHE A 41 -0.56 14.53 9.30
CA PHE A 41 -0.97 13.14 9.13
C PHE A 41 -0.07 12.16 9.90
N ARG A 42 1.11 12.58 10.39
CA ARG A 42 1.95 11.79 11.29
C ARG A 42 1.26 11.36 12.58
N ALA A 43 0.25 12.11 13.02
CA ALA A 43 -0.57 11.74 14.18
C ALA A 43 -1.36 10.43 13.96
N ILE A 44 -1.60 10.04 12.71
CA ILE A 44 -2.29 8.81 12.31
C ILE A 44 -1.30 7.78 11.74
N SER A 45 -0.38 8.23 10.89
CA SER A 45 0.64 7.40 10.24
C SER A 45 2.02 7.85 10.68
N PRO A 46 2.70 7.19 11.64
CA PRO A 46 4.01 7.63 12.11
C PRO A 46 5.04 7.87 10.98
N MET A 47 4.92 7.10 9.89
CA MET A 47 5.77 7.19 8.68
C MET A 47 5.30 8.24 7.66
N ASN A 48 4.21 8.96 7.94
CA ASN A 48 3.53 9.90 7.04
C ASN A 48 3.17 9.30 5.67
N ARG A 49 2.73 8.04 5.66
CA ARG A 49 2.45 7.27 4.43
C ARG A 49 1.09 6.57 4.51
N ILE A 50 0.55 6.24 3.34
CA ILE A 50 -0.62 5.37 3.18
C ILE A 50 -0.19 4.08 2.46
N PRO A 51 -0.90 2.95 2.66
CA PRO A 51 -2.14 2.78 3.43
C PRO A 51 -1.94 2.77 4.96
N VAL A 52 -3.00 3.12 5.69
CA VAL A 52 -3.12 2.92 7.15
C VAL A 52 -4.47 2.30 7.46
N LEU A 53 -4.49 1.15 8.12
CA LEU A 53 -5.70 0.51 8.61
C LEU A 53 -5.90 0.87 10.09
N ILE A 54 -7.08 1.41 10.41
CA ILE A 54 -7.59 1.47 11.78
C ILE A 54 -8.61 0.35 11.93
N THR A 55 -8.34 -0.58 12.84
CA THR A 55 -9.19 -1.76 13.09
C THR A 55 -10.54 -1.37 13.70
N GLY A 56 -11.41 -2.34 13.96
CA GLY A 56 -12.66 -2.11 14.70
C GLY A 56 -12.43 -1.75 16.18
N SER A 57 -11.34 -2.24 16.77
CA SER A 57 -10.92 -2.03 18.16
C SER A 57 -10.04 -0.78 18.34
N GLY A 58 -9.59 -0.15 17.24
CA GLY A 58 -8.90 1.12 17.25
C GLY A 58 -7.38 1.04 17.11
N GLU A 59 -6.80 -0.16 16.99
CA GLU A 59 -5.38 -0.32 16.69
C GLU A 59 -5.05 0.19 15.28
N THR A 60 -3.83 0.73 15.13
CA THR A 60 -3.28 1.20 13.86
C THR A 60 -2.33 0.14 13.29
N ILE A 61 -2.58 -0.28 12.06
CA ILE A 61 -1.70 -1.16 11.28
C ILE A 61 -1.23 -0.40 10.03
N VAL A 62 0.08 -0.41 9.82
CA VAL A 62 0.76 0.20 8.67
C VAL A 62 1.46 -0.89 7.86
N GLU A 63 2.02 -0.52 6.70
CA GLU A 63 2.59 -1.42 5.68
C GLU A 63 1.54 -2.24 4.92
N SER A 64 1.49 -2.07 3.60
CA SER A 64 0.43 -2.65 2.76
C SER A 64 0.35 -4.18 2.82
N VAL A 65 1.50 -4.86 2.80
CA VAL A 65 1.56 -6.33 2.90
C VAL A 65 1.14 -6.82 4.28
N VAL A 66 1.52 -6.12 5.35
CA VAL A 66 1.12 -6.48 6.72
C VAL A 66 -0.38 -6.31 6.91
N ILE A 67 -0.96 -5.22 6.39
CA ILE A 67 -2.41 -5.01 6.39
C ILE A 67 -3.11 -6.12 5.59
N ALA A 68 -2.57 -6.53 4.44
CA ALA A 68 -3.14 -7.60 3.62
C ALA A 68 -3.16 -8.95 4.35
N GLU A 69 -2.06 -9.33 5.00
CA GLU A 69 -1.96 -10.56 5.81
C GLU A 69 -2.96 -10.52 6.99
N TYR A 70 -3.06 -9.40 7.70
CA TYR A 70 -4.03 -9.22 8.78
C TYR A 70 -5.48 -9.42 8.30
N LEU A 71 -5.82 -8.88 7.12
CA LEU A 71 -7.15 -9.04 6.54
C LEU A 71 -7.40 -10.47 6.04
N GLU A 72 -6.39 -11.14 5.48
CA GLU A 72 -6.46 -12.56 5.11
C GLU A 72 -6.79 -13.44 6.32
N GLU A 73 -6.10 -13.23 7.44
CA GLU A 73 -6.33 -13.98 8.68
C GLU A 73 -7.70 -13.67 9.30
N ARG A 74 -8.13 -12.41 9.26
CA ARG A 74 -9.39 -11.98 9.90
C ARG A 74 -10.62 -12.35 9.08
N PHE A 75 -10.47 -12.48 7.76
CA PHE A 75 -11.50 -12.82 6.79
C PHE A 75 -10.99 -13.99 5.92
N PRO A 76 -11.02 -15.23 6.45
CA PRO A 76 -10.38 -16.37 5.79
C PRO A 76 -11.04 -16.76 4.46
N GLU A 77 -12.30 -16.35 4.22
CA GLU A 77 -13.04 -16.69 3.00
C GLU A 77 -13.36 -15.46 2.15
N PRO A 78 -13.18 -15.53 0.81
CA PRO A 78 -12.48 -16.60 0.10
C PRO A 78 -10.97 -16.58 0.40
N ALA A 79 -10.35 -17.75 0.54
CA ALA A 79 -8.91 -17.85 0.75
C ALA A 79 -8.13 -17.30 -0.46
N LEU A 80 -7.23 -16.34 -0.24
CA LEU A 80 -6.35 -15.80 -1.29
C LEU A 80 -4.95 -16.40 -1.24
N LEU A 81 -4.60 -17.01 -0.11
CA LEU A 81 -3.37 -17.76 0.03
C LEU A 81 -3.60 -19.26 -0.21
N PRO A 82 -2.67 -19.94 -0.87
CA PRO A 82 -2.74 -21.39 -1.02
C PRO A 82 -2.60 -22.12 0.34
N PRO A 83 -3.12 -23.36 0.45
CA PRO A 83 -3.11 -24.11 1.70
C PRO A 83 -1.73 -24.67 2.06
N ASP A 84 -0.84 -24.86 1.08
CA ASP A 84 0.53 -25.34 1.30
C ASP A 84 1.47 -24.22 1.74
N SER A 85 2.36 -24.51 2.69
CA SER A 85 3.28 -23.51 3.24
C SER A 85 4.34 -23.06 2.24
N LYS A 86 4.78 -23.91 1.31
CA LYS A 86 5.74 -23.57 0.27
C LYS A 86 5.11 -22.62 -0.74
N ASP A 87 3.88 -22.89 -1.14
CA ASP A 87 3.18 -22.02 -2.08
C ASP A 87 2.88 -20.65 -1.46
N ARG A 88 2.54 -20.59 -0.16
CA ARG A 88 2.43 -19.31 0.56
C ARG A 88 3.76 -18.56 0.60
N ALA A 89 4.87 -19.27 0.77
CA ALA A 89 6.19 -18.65 0.74
C ALA A 89 6.49 -18.03 -0.63
N LEU A 90 6.09 -18.68 -1.74
CA LEU A 90 6.22 -18.12 -3.08
C LEU A 90 5.37 -16.84 -3.26
N VAL A 91 4.11 -16.85 -2.83
CA VAL A 91 3.25 -15.65 -2.88
C VAL A 91 3.89 -14.48 -2.13
N ARG A 92 4.37 -14.73 -0.90
CA ARG A 92 5.05 -13.70 -0.09
C ARG A 92 6.35 -13.23 -0.70
N MET A 93 7.13 -14.13 -1.29
CA MET A 93 8.36 -13.79 -2.01
C MET A 93 8.04 -12.83 -3.17
N PHE A 94 7.05 -13.13 -4.01
CA PHE A 94 6.65 -12.24 -5.10
C PHE A 94 6.12 -10.90 -4.60
N ALA A 95 5.35 -10.89 -3.51
CA ALA A 95 4.88 -9.64 -2.90
C ALA A 95 6.06 -8.78 -2.41
N ARG A 96 7.08 -9.40 -1.78
CA ARG A 96 8.28 -8.69 -1.30
C ARG A 96 9.18 -8.21 -2.42
N ILE A 97 9.41 -9.01 -3.47
CA ILE A 97 10.14 -8.58 -4.67
C ILE A 97 9.41 -7.40 -5.33
N THR A 98 8.08 -7.49 -5.46
CA THR A 98 7.29 -6.38 -6.03
C THR A 98 7.42 -5.11 -5.20
N ASP A 99 7.35 -5.22 -3.86
CA ASP A 99 7.49 -4.07 -2.95
C ASP A 99 8.88 -3.42 -3.04
N LEU A 100 9.94 -4.22 -2.92
CA LEU A 100 11.32 -3.77 -2.81
C LEU A 100 11.96 -3.43 -4.15
N ASP A 101 11.76 -4.26 -5.17
CA ASP A 101 12.51 -4.18 -6.43
C ASP A 101 11.70 -3.53 -7.56
N VAL A 102 10.37 -3.44 -7.42
CA VAL A 102 9.50 -2.82 -8.44
C VAL A 102 8.92 -1.50 -7.94
N LEU A 103 8.12 -1.53 -6.87
CA LEU A 103 7.40 -0.35 -6.40
C LEU A 103 8.35 0.69 -5.82
N THR A 104 9.25 0.30 -4.92
CA THR A 104 10.19 1.24 -4.27
C THR A 104 11.01 2.05 -5.29
N PRO A 105 11.67 1.45 -6.30
CA PRO A 105 12.36 2.21 -7.35
C PRO A 105 11.42 3.03 -8.24
N THR A 106 10.20 2.52 -8.51
CA THR A 106 9.20 3.22 -9.32
C THR A 106 8.63 4.46 -8.63
N MET A 107 8.64 4.53 -7.30
CA MET A 107 8.01 5.64 -6.57
C MET A 107 8.59 7.00 -6.93
N LYS A 108 9.89 7.10 -7.20
CA LYS A 108 10.50 8.36 -7.64
C LYS A 108 9.97 8.80 -9.01
N LEU A 109 9.81 7.86 -9.94
CA LEU A 109 9.19 8.14 -11.24
C LEU A 109 7.72 8.51 -11.10
N PHE A 110 7.00 7.89 -10.17
CA PHE A 110 5.62 8.24 -9.85
C PHE A 110 5.51 9.67 -9.31
N GLU A 111 6.40 10.10 -8.42
CA GLU A 111 6.45 11.49 -7.94
C GLU A 111 6.69 12.48 -9.09
N LEU A 112 7.61 12.16 -9.99
CA LEU A 112 7.93 12.97 -11.18
C LEU A 112 6.79 13.04 -12.20
N HIS A 113 5.79 12.16 -12.12
CA HIS A 113 4.59 12.28 -12.95
C HIS A 113 3.72 13.47 -12.56
N PHE A 114 3.76 13.90 -11.29
CA PHE A 114 2.90 14.96 -10.75
C PHE A 114 3.57 16.34 -10.73
N VAL A 115 4.83 16.46 -11.15
CA VAL A 115 5.47 17.78 -11.25
C VAL A 115 4.92 18.55 -12.48
N PRO A 116 4.76 19.88 -12.41
CA PRO A 116 4.13 20.66 -13.49
C PRO A 116 4.86 20.61 -14.84
N LYS A 117 6.18 20.36 -14.81
CA LYS A 117 7.02 20.24 -16.00
C LYS A 117 7.83 18.97 -15.90
N ARG A 118 7.82 18.18 -16.98
CA ARG A 118 8.61 16.95 -17.08
C ARG A 118 10.09 17.23 -16.85
N ASN A 119 10.69 16.55 -15.88
CA ASN A 119 12.11 16.67 -15.55
C ASN A 119 12.90 15.48 -16.13
N ASN A 120 13.33 15.58 -17.39
CA ASN A 120 14.08 14.51 -18.05
C ASN A 120 15.40 14.19 -17.32
N VAL A 121 16.07 15.20 -16.73
CA VAL A 121 17.33 14.98 -15.99
C VAL A 121 17.13 14.04 -14.80
N GLU A 122 16.12 14.28 -13.96
CA GLU A 122 15.84 13.37 -12.83
C GLU A 122 15.30 12.01 -13.27
N ILE A 123 14.54 11.96 -14.37
CA ILE A 123 14.04 10.69 -14.94
C ILE A 123 15.22 9.84 -15.41
N ASP A 124 16.11 10.40 -16.23
CA ASP A 124 17.27 9.70 -16.79
C ASP A 124 18.21 9.22 -15.66
N ALA A 125 18.34 10.01 -14.59
CA ALA A 125 19.11 9.62 -13.40
C ALA A 125 18.55 8.37 -12.68
N GLN A 126 17.26 8.05 -12.82
CA GLN A 126 16.69 6.81 -12.24
C GLN A 126 17.14 5.54 -12.99
N PHE A 127 17.64 5.68 -14.22
CA PHE A 127 18.07 4.56 -15.07
C PHE A 127 19.59 4.47 -15.24
N ALA A 128 20.33 5.45 -14.74
CA ALA A 128 21.79 5.41 -14.69
C ALA A 128 22.22 4.29 -13.71
N ARG A 129 22.90 3.27 -14.25
CA ARG A 129 23.45 2.16 -13.48
C ARG A 129 24.78 2.51 -12.84
#